data_AF-A0A558BUP7-F1
#
_entry.id   AF-A0A558BUP7-F1
#
_cell.length_a   1.000
_cell.length_b   1.000
_cell.length_c   1.000
_cell.angle_alpha   90.00
_cell.angle_beta   90.00
_cell.angle_gamma   90.00
#
_symmetry.space_group_name_H-M   'P 1'
#
loop_
_entity.id
_entity.type
_entity.pdbx_description
1 polymer ?
#
loop_
_entity_poly.entity_id
_entity_poly.type
_entity_poly.pdbx_seq_one_letter_code
_entity_poly.pdbx_strand_id
1 'polypeptide(L)'
;MNCPSCTSDNVQKLSILYELGTNDIRTSSVTTGLGGGLSRGSGLGLGTAHTSTKGTSQSKLASKASPPAKQSYKVALAIVLGILMLLVAAGNGFFLTIALLLIGGGGYLLYRAYLYNNNTWPPKYAIWQQSWHCNRCGDIYSQGA
;
A
#
# COMPACT_ATOMS: atom_id res chain seq x y z
N MET A 1 2.51 -23.40 -24.29
CA MET A 1 2.59 -23.80 -22.87
C MET A 1 1.19 -24.16 -22.46
N ASN A 2 0.94 -25.38 -21.98
CA ASN A 2 -0.42 -25.87 -21.77
C ASN A 2 -0.70 -25.98 -20.27
N CYS A 3 -1.93 -25.68 -19.86
CA CYS A 3 -2.36 -25.85 -18.47
C CYS A 3 -2.28 -27.35 -18.09
N PRO A 4 -1.67 -27.72 -16.94
CA PRO A 4 -1.61 -29.12 -16.51
C PRO A 4 -2.98 -29.72 -16.20
N SER A 5 -3.94 -28.89 -15.77
CA SER A 5 -5.25 -29.35 -15.31
C SER A 5 -6.29 -29.50 -16.43
N CYS A 6 -6.15 -28.75 -17.53
CA CYS A 6 -7.16 -28.76 -18.60
C CYS A 6 -6.59 -28.74 -20.03
N THR A 7 -5.26 -28.85 -20.16
CA THR A 7 -4.49 -28.92 -21.42
C THR A 7 -4.73 -27.75 -22.39
N SER A 8 -5.36 -26.66 -21.93
CA SER A 8 -5.60 -25.50 -22.78
C SER A 8 -4.33 -24.68 -22.96
N ASP A 9 -4.23 -24.07 -24.13
CA ASP A 9 -3.24 -23.07 -24.54
C ASP A 9 -3.53 -21.65 -23.98
N ASN A 10 -4.76 -21.42 -23.50
CA ASN A 10 -5.23 -20.16 -22.95
C ASN A 10 -4.71 -19.89 -21.52
N VAL A 11 -3.40 -19.71 -21.39
CA VAL A 11 -2.70 -19.42 -20.14
C VAL A 11 -2.03 -18.04 -20.19
N GLN A 12 -2.10 -17.30 -19.09
CA GLN A 12 -1.49 -15.97 -18.96
C GLN A 12 -0.63 -15.90 -17.72
N LYS A 13 0.45 -15.13 -17.79
CA LYS A 13 1.34 -14.92 -16.65
C LYS A 13 0.62 -14.12 -15.56
N LEU A 14 0.78 -14.52 -14.30
CA LEU A 14 0.07 -13.92 -13.17
C LEU A 14 0.38 -12.41 -13.02
N SER A 15 1.62 -12.01 -13.32
CA SER A 15 2.03 -10.60 -13.32
C SER A 15 1.32 -9.77 -14.38
N ILE A 16 1.16 -10.31 -15.60
CA ILE A 16 0.47 -9.62 -16.70
C ILE A 16 -1.03 -9.53 -16.38
N LEU A 17 -1.61 -10.59 -15.83
CA LEU A 17 -3.02 -10.60 -15.42
C LEU A 17 -3.32 -9.55 -14.33
N TYR A 18 -2.39 -9.39 -13.37
CA TYR A 18 -2.48 -8.34 -12.37
C TYR A 18 -2.43 -6.95 -12.99
N GLU A 19 -1.43 -6.68 -13.84
CA GLU A 19 -1.24 -5.38 -14.49
C GLU A 19 -2.44 -5.01 -15.38
N LEU A 20 -2.98 -5.95 -16.15
CA LEU A 20 -4.16 -5.74 -16.99
C LEU A 20 -5.43 -5.40 -16.20
N GLY A 21 -5.53 -5.85 -14.95
CA GLY A 21 -6.70 -5.61 -14.12
C GLY A 21 -6.52 -4.49 -13.10
N THR A 22 -5.38 -3.81 -13.06
CA THR A 22 -5.14 -2.63 -12.22
C THR A 22 -5.10 -1.36 -13.08
N ASN A 23 -5.99 -0.42 -12.81
CA ASN A 23 -5.99 0.91 -13.44
C ASN A 23 -5.76 1.98 -12.37
N ASP A 24 -4.71 2.77 -12.54
CA ASP A 24 -4.43 3.94 -11.70
C ASP A 24 -5.26 5.14 -12.18
N ILE A 25 -6.22 5.57 -11.37
CA ILE A 25 -7.00 6.78 -11.62
C ILE A 25 -6.34 7.93 -10.88
N ARG A 26 -5.58 8.74 -11.61
CA ARG A 26 -5.06 10.03 -11.12
C ARG A 26 -5.94 11.15 -11.68
N THR A 27 -6.93 11.57 -10.90
CA THR A 27 -7.76 12.72 -11.27
C THR A 27 -7.32 13.92 -10.45
N SER A 28 -6.66 14.87 -11.12
CA SER A 28 -6.39 16.20 -10.57
C SER A 28 -7.48 17.15 -11.03
N SER A 29 -8.44 17.44 -10.16
CA SER A 29 -9.49 18.42 -10.45
C SER A 29 -9.10 19.75 -9.81
N VAL A 30 -8.88 20.77 -10.65
CA VAL A 30 -8.79 22.16 -10.18
C VAL A 30 -10.20 22.72 -10.21
N THR A 31 -10.85 22.78 -9.05
CA THR A 31 -12.17 23.41 -8.93
C THR A 31 -11.98 24.84 -8.45
N THR A 32 -12.10 25.79 -9.39
CA THR A 32 -12.18 27.23 -9.10
C THR A 32 -13.62 27.53 -8.71
N GLY A 33 -13.89 27.67 -7.40
CA GLY A 33 -15.23 28.00 -6.89
C GLY A 33 -15.23 29.39 -6.24
N LEU A 34 -16.19 30.24 -6.60
CA LEU A 34 -16.54 31.44 -5.84
C LEU A 34 -17.36 31.01 -4.61
N GLY A 35 -16.67 30.73 -3.50
CA GLY A 35 -17.29 30.36 -2.23
C GLY A 35 -17.44 31.57 -1.31
N GLY A 36 -18.68 32.00 -1.04
CA GLY A 36 -18.99 32.97 0.00
C GLY A 36 -18.79 32.36 1.39
N GLY A 37 -17.74 32.78 2.09
CA GLY A 37 -17.47 32.35 3.46
C GLY A 37 -18.33 33.08 4.48
N LEU A 38 -19.16 32.34 5.23
CA LEU A 38 -19.75 32.77 6.49
C LEU A 38 -18.65 32.82 7.56
N SER A 39 -17.92 33.93 7.66
CA SER A 39 -17.07 34.23 8.80
C SER A 39 -17.24 35.70 9.17
N ARG A 40 -17.38 35.96 10.47
CA ARG A 40 -17.64 37.27 11.10
C ARG A 40 -16.49 38.27 10.85
N GLY A 41 -16.35 38.74 9.62
CA GLY A 41 -15.35 39.71 9.22
C GLY A 41 -15.16 39.70 7.71
N SER A 42 -15.70 40.71 7.04
CA SER A 42 -15.74 40.92 5.59
C SER A 42 -14.44 40.56 4.86
N GLY A 43 -14.56 39.67 3.87
CA GLY A 43 -13.53 39.46 2.84
C GLY A 43 -14.00 38.45 1.80
N LEU A 44 -14.35 38.91 0.59
CA LEU A 44 -14.49 38.04 -0.58
C LEU A 44 -13.10 37.46 -0.91
N GLY A 45 -12.86 36.20 -0.53
CA GLY A 45 -11.65 35.46 -0.86
C GLY A 45 -11.89 34.48 -1.99
N LEU A 46 -11.14 34.60 -3.08
CA LEU A 46 -11.04 33.57 -4.12
C LEU A 46 -10.23 32.39 -3.55
N GLY A 47 -10.91 31.32 -3.14
CA GLY A 47 -10.26 30.10 -2.66
C GLY A 47 -10.13 29.05 -3.77
N THR A 48 -8.91 28.69 -4.15
CA THR A 48 -8.67 27.54 -5.05
C THR A 48 -8.62 26.26 -4.22
N ALA A 49 -9.65 25.42 -4.31
CA ALA A 49 -9.65 24.12 -3.68
C ALA A 49 -8.94 23.11 -4.58
N HIS A 50 -7.72 22.72 -4.22
CA HIS A 50 -6.98 21.65 -4.90
C HIS A 50 -7.44 20.30 -4.36
N THR A 51 -8.38 19.64 -5.05
CA THR A 51 -8.82 18.29 -4.68
C THR A 51 -8.09 17.28 -5.56
N SER A 52 -7.01 16.68 -5.03
CA SER A 52 -6.32 15.57 -5.71
C SER A 52 -6.91 14.25 -5.25
N THR A 53 -7.68 13.60 -6.11
CA THR A 53 -8.25 12.28 -5.83
C THR A 53 -7.35 11.22 -6.47
N LYS A 54 -6.71 10.41 -5.62
CA LYS A 54 -6.01 9.19 -6.04
C LYS A 54 -6.95 8.01 -5.81
N GLY A 55 -7.36 7.35 -6.88
CA GLY A 55 -8.15 6.12 -6.81
C GLY A 55 -7.47 5.01 -7.61
N THR A 56 -7.57 3.77 -7.14
CA THR A 56 -7.11 2.60 -7.89
C THR A 56 -8.33 1.74 -8.21
N SER A 57 -8.61 1.51 -9.48
CA SER A 57 -9.66 0.59 -9.90
C SER A 57 -9.03 -0.76 -10.19
N GLN A 58 -9.39 -1.80 -9.43
CA GLN A 58 -8.85 -3.14 -9.59
C GLN A 58 -9.97 -4.15 -9.84
N SER A 59 -9.78 -5.03 -10.83
CA SER A 59 -10.71 -6.12 -11.12
C SER A 59 -10.64 -7.22 -10.04
N LYS A 60 -11.73 -7.96 -9.83
CA LYS A 60 -11.76 -9.10 -8.87
C LYS A 60 -10.73 -10.18 -9.24
N LEU A 61 -10.45 -10.35 -10.52
CA LEU A 61 -9.46 -11.32 -11.01
C LEU A 61 -8.03 -10.86 -10.71
N ALA A 62 -7.73 -9.57 -10.93
CA ALA A 62 -6.45 -8.99 -10.55
C ALA A 62 -6.24 -8.93 -9.03
N SER A 63 -7.31 -8.75 -8.24
CA SER A 63 -7.22 -8.83 -6.77
C SER A 63 -6.77 -10.24 -6.33
N LYS A 64 -7.31 -11.30 -6.95
CA LYS A 64 -6.87 -12.68 -6.68
C LYS A 64 -5.44 -12.96 -7.15
N ALA A 65 -5.01 -12.32 -8.24
CA ALA A 65 -3.65 -12.41 -8.78
C ALA A 65 -2.64 -11.46 -8.11
N SER A 66 -3.03 -10.77 -7.03
CA SER A 66 -2.20 -9.73 -6.42
C SER A 66 -0.88 -10.26 -5.88
N PRO A 67 0.22 -9.50 -6.02
CA PRO A 67 1.50 -9.88 -5.47
C PRO A 67 1.45 -9.87 -3.93
N PRO A 68 2.31 -10.66 -3.26
CA PRO A 68 2.41 -10.61 -1.81
C PRO A 68 2.78 -9.20 -1.35
N ALA A 69 1.99 -8.62 -0.45
CA ALA A 69 2.23 -7.28 0.06
C ALA A 69 3.50 -7.25 0.94
N LYS A 70 4.35 -6.24 0.74
CA LYS A 70 5.44 -5.90 1.67
C LYS A 70 4.86 -5.28 2.92
N GLN A 71 5.47 -5.54 4.07
CA GLN A 71 5.11 -4.82 5.29
C GLN A 71 5.61 -3.39 5.21
N SER A 72 4.72 -2.43 5.47
CA SER A 72 5.05 -1.01 5.40
C SER A 72 5.78 -0.55 6.66
N TYR A 73 6.86 0.21 6.51
CA TYR A 73 7.58 0.85 7.61
C TYR A 73 6.92 2.15 8.10
N LYS A 74 5.79 2.55 7.49
CA LYS A 74 5.11 3.84 7.76
C LYS A 74 4.64 3.95 9.21
N VAL A 75 4.07 2.88 9.75
CA VAL A 75 3.59 2.84 11.15
C VAL A 75 4.76 3.06 12.10
N ALA A 76 5.87 2.38 11.86
CA ALA A 76 7.06 2.56 12.66
C ALA A 76 7.69 3.95 12.52
N LEU A 77 7.75 4.52 11.32
CA LEU A 77 8.22 5.88 11.10
C LEU A 77 7.34 6.90 11.85
N ALA A 78 6.02 6.72 11.81
CA ALA A 78 5.08 7.55 12.56
C ALA A 78 5.28 7.44 14.08
N ILE A 79 5.59 6.23 14.58
CA ILE A 79 5.93 6.03 15.99
C ILE A 79 7.21 6.80 16.35
N VAL A 80 8.28 6.70 15.55
CA VAL A 80 9.54 7.43 15.79
C VAL A 80 9.35 8.95 15.78
N LEU A 81 8.62 9.48 14.79
CA LEU A 81 8.30 10.91 14.72
C LEU A 81 7.44 11.38 15.90
N GLY A 82 6.46 10.55 16.31
CA GLY A 82 5.61 10.83 17.47
C GLY A 82 6.42 10.88 18.77
N ILE A 83 7.38 9.97 18.94
CA ILE A 83 8.29 9.96 20.09
C ILE A 83 9.17 11.22 20.11
N LEU A 84 9.69 11.64 18.96
CA LEU A 84 10.54 12.83 18.85
C LEU A 84 9.77 14.12 19.20
N MET A 85 8.52 14.23 18.74
CA MET A 85 7.60 15.31 19.16
C MET A 85 7.34 15.29 20.68
N LEU A 86 7.11 14.11 21.25
CA LEU A 86 6.86 13.94 22.68
C LEU A 86 8.07 14.32 23.54
N LEU A 87 9.28 13.96 23.11
CA LEU A 87 10.54 14.31 23.78
C LEU A 87 10.81 15.81 23.77
N VAL A 88 10.52 16.50 22.67
CA VAL A 88 10.70 17.96 22.55
C VAL A 88 9.65 18.72 23.38
N ALA A 89 8.44 18.18 23.50
CA ALA A 89 7.34 18.80 24.24
C ALA A 89 7.42 18.61 25.76
N ALA A 90 8.18 17.62 26.25
CA ALA A 90 8.11 17.19 27.64
C ALA A 90 9.46 17.27 28.37
N GLY A 91 9.61 18.26 29.24
CA GLY A 91 10.69 18.35 30.24
C GLY A 91 10.44 17.53 31.50
N ASN A 92 9.65 16.44 31.45
CA ASN A 92 9.17 15.72 32.62
C ASN A 92 9.39 14.19 32.51
N GLY A 93 9.83 13.54 33.59
CA GLY A 93 10.32 12.16 33.61
C GLY A 93 9.30 11.09 33.22
N PHE A 94 8.00 11.36 33.39
CA PHE A 94 6.92 10.47 32.98
C PHE A 94 6.84 10.28 31.45
N PHE A 95 7.13 11.33 30.69
CA PHE A 95 7.14 11.24 29.23
C PHE A 95 8.37 10.50 28.70
N LEU A 96 9.49 10.51 29.43
CA LEU A 96 10.67 9.70 29.11
C LEU A 96 10.36 8.20 29.21
N THR A 97 9.59 7.77 30.21
CA THR A 97 9.23 6.35 30.35
C THR A 97 8.30 5.88 29.22
N ILE A 98 7.35 6.72 28.81
CA ILE A 98 6.44 6.41 27.69
C ILE A 98 7.20 6.39 26.36
N ALA A 99 8.11 7.36 26.16
CA ALA A 99 8.97 7.42 24.99
C ALA A 99 9.83 6.15 24.86
N LEU A 100 10.47 5.68 25.94
CA LEU A 100 11.27 4.46 25.93
C LEU A 100 10.46 3.22 25.54
N LEU A 101 9.23 3.08 26.07
CA LEU A 101 8.35 1.95 25.74
C LEU A 101 7.94 1.97 24.26
N LEU A 102 7.59 3.15 23.74
CA LEU A 102 7.24 3.31 22.32
C LEU A 102 8.45 3.08 21.39
N ILE A 103 9.67 3.45 21.81
CA ILE A 103 10.90 3.14 21.05
C ILE A 103 11.10 1.63 20.97
N GLY A 104 10.99 0.92 22.10
CA GLY A 104 11.12 -0.54 22.13
C GLY A 104 10.05 -1.23 21.26
N GLY A 105 8.79 -0.82 21.40
CA GLY A 105 7.68 -1.35 20.60
C GLY A 105 7.81 -1.05 19.11
N GLY A 106 8.13 0.19 18.76
CA GLY A 106 8.36 0.63 17.37
C GLY A 106 9.54 -0.09 16.73
N GLY A 107 10.64 -0.23 17.46
CA GLY A 107 11.83 -0.98 17.04
C GLY A 107 11.53 -2.46 16.81
N TYR A 108 10.75 -3.11 17.69
CA TYR A 108 10.33 -4.48 17.50
C TYR A 108 9.46 -4.67 16.24
N LEU A 109 8.49 -3.77 16.00
CA LEU A 109 7.67 -3.81 14.79
C LEU A 109 8.50 -3.60 13.51
N LEU A 110 9.48 -2.68 13.54
CA LEU A 110 10.44 -2.51 12.44
C LEU A 110 11.24 -3.77 12.18
N TYR A 111 11.78 -4.37 13.25
CA TYR A 111 12.58 -5.57 13.16
C TYR A 111 11.79 -6.73 12.53
N ARG A 112 10.54 -6.93 12.96
CA ARG A 112 9.66 -7.95 12.36
C ARG A 112 9.32 -7.65 10.90
N ALA A 113 9.01 -6.40 10.57
CA ALA A 113 8.72 -6.00 9.20
C ALA A 113 9.95 -6.17 8.30
N TYR A 114 11.14 -5.86 8.82
CA TYR A 114 12.42 -6.06 8.15
C TYR A 114 12.68 -7.55 7.88
N LEU A 115 12.58 -8.40 8.91
CA LEU A 115 12.76 -9.84 8.76
C LEU A 115 11.78 -10.44 7.75
N TYR A 116 10.51 -10.05 7.81
CA TYR A 116 9.51 -10.52 6.85
C TYR A 116 9.84 -10.07 5.42
N ASN A 117 10.18 -8.80 5.23
CA ASN A 117 10.50 -8.24 3.91
C ASN A 117 11.80 -8.79 3.32
N ASN A 118 12.75 -9.21 4.16
CA ASN A 118 14.03 -9.74 3.71
C ASN A 118 14.02 -11.25 3.52
N ASN A 119 13.40 -12.01 4.42
CA ASN A 119 13.51 -13.48 4.40
C ASN A 119 12.30 -14.14 3.75
N THR A 120 11.09 -13.63 4.02
CA THR A 120 9.85 -14.30 3.62
C THR A 120 9.28 -13.75 2.32
N TRP A 121 9.44 -12.45 2.08
CA TRP A 121 8.88 -11.79 0.90
C TRP A 121 9.59 -12.16 -0.41
N PRO A 122 10.94 -12.17 -0.51
CA PRO A 122 11.61 -12.47 -1.77
C PRO A 122 11.29 -13.85 -2.37
N PRO A 123 11.28 -14.97 -1.61
CA PRO A 123 10.96 -16.28 -2.19
C PRO A 123 9.51 -16.36 -2.64
N LYS A 124 8.56 -15.80 -1.87
CA LYS A 124 7.14 -15.76 -2.25
C LYS A 124 6.91 -14.94 -3.51
N TYR A 125 7.64 -13.83 -3.64
CA TYR A 125 7.55 -12.97 -4.82
C TYR A 125 8.16 -13.64 -6.05
N ALA A 126 9.28 -14.36 -5.89
CA ALA A 126 9.89 -15.14 -6.97
C ALA A 126 8.95 -16.23 -7.50
N ILE A 127 8.30 -16.98 -6.60
CA ILE A 127 7.26 -17.97 -6.98
C ILE A 127 6.13 -17.28 -7.73
N TRP A 128 5.59 -16.18 -7.19
CA TRP A 128 4.52 -15.41 -7.85
C TRP A 128 4.91 -14.92 -9.26
N GLN A 129 6.17 -14.48 -9.46
CA GLN A 129 6.66 -14.07 -10.77
C GLN A 129 6.75 -15.21 -11.79
N GLN A 130 6.87 -16.45 -11.33
CA GLN A 130 6.94 -17.66 -12.16
C GLN A 130 5.59 -18.37 -12.27
N SER A 131 4.54 -17.83 -11.62
CA SER A 131 3.19 -18.39 -11.66
C SER A 131 2.42 -17.96 -12.90
N TRP A 132 1.57 -18.88 -13.34
CA TRP A 132 0.68 -18.75 -14.49
C TRP A 132 -0.76 -19.00 -14.06
N HIS A 133 -1.69 -18.33 -14.72
CA HIS A 133 -3.12 -18.51 -14.56
C HIS A 133 -3.73 -19.06 -15.84
N CYS A 134 -4.57 -20.08 -15.73
CA CYS A 134 -5.35 -20.57 -16.86
C CYS A 134 -6.70 -19.85 -16.93
N ASN A 135 -6.97 -19.16 -18.05
CA ASN A 135 -8.24 -18.45 -18.25
C ASN A 135 -9.43 -19.38 -18.50
N ARG A 136 -9.16 -20.65 -18.84
CA ARG A 136 -10.22 -21.65 -19.10
C ARG A 136 -10.73 -22.32 -17.82
N CYS A 137 -9.82 -22.81 -16.98
CA CYS A 137 -10.20 -23.55 -15.75
C CYS A 137 -9.97 -22.75 -14.47
N GLY A 138 -9.30 -21.59 -14.53
CA GLY A 138 -9.03 -20.72 -13.40
C GLY A 138 -7.85 -21.17 -12.52
N ASP A 139 -7.15 -22.24 -12.89
CA ASP A 139 -6.08 -22.82 -12.08
C ASP A 139 -4.80 -21.97 -12.11
N ILE A 140 -4.05 -21.97 -11.00
CA ILE A 140 -2.81 -21.20 -10.83
C ILE A 140 -1.67 -22.16 -10.48
N TYR A 141 -0.62 -22.16 -11.29
CA TYR A 141 0.52 -23.07 -11.13
C TYR A 141 1.85 -22.36 -11.44
N SER A 142 2.94 -22.80 -10.83
CA SER A 142 4.30 -22.32 -11.13
C SER A 142 5.01 -23.27 -12.09
N GLN A 143 5.74 -22.74 -13.08
CA GLN A 143 6.65 -23.55 -13.90
C GLN A 143 7.89 -23.88 -13.06
N GLY A 144 7.88 -25.02 -12.35
CA GLY A 144 9.02 -25.47 -11.55
C GLY A 144 8.68 -26.32 -10.31
N ALA A 145 7.45 -26.84 -10.19
CA ALA A 145 7.08 -27.82 -9.16
C ALA A 145 6.70 -29.15 -9.81
#